data_AF-A0A7V2NC37-F1
#
_entry.id   AF-A0A7V2NC37-F1
#
_cell.length_a   1.000
_cell.length_b   1.000
_cell.length_c   1.000
_cell.angle_alpha   90.00
_cell.angle_beta   90.00
_cell.angle_gamma   90.00
#
_symmetry.space_group_name_H-M   'P 1'
#
loop_
_entity.id
_entity.type
_entity.pdbx_description
1 polymer ?
#
loop_
_entity_poly.entity_id
_entity_poly.type
_entity_poly.pdbx_seq_one_letter_code
_entity_poly.pdbx_strand_id
1 'polypeptide(L)'
;MRKLNILFTAFLLTVFMTVSVVPARADEDPVNKARDAVLGYFIPVSGTVEGVAGETVRVRLEGDRDIPVKARLTVFKEGEPFYHPVTNEKIGNTEFLAGRIEIKEKGDGGLYIAGLKSGKAETGDKVRL
;
A
#
# COMPACT_ATOMS: atom_id res chain seq x y z
N MET A 1 -31.98 41.98 44.10
CA MET A 1 -31.50 42.30 42.73
C MET A 1 -30.13 41.70 42.39
N ARG A 2 -29.13 41.64 43.30
CA ARG A 2 -27.79 41.05 43.02
C ARG A 2 -27.76 39.57 42.61
N LYS A 3 -28.64 38.72 43.15
CA LYS A 3 -28.66 37.27 42.84
C LYS A 3 -29.16 36.95 41.42
N LEU A 4 -29.98 37.82 40.83
CA LEU A 4 -30.52 37.62 39.48
C LEU A 4 -29.44 37.91 38.41
N ASN A 5 -28.60 38.92 38.63
CA ASN A 5 -27.50 39.24 37.71
C ASN A 5 -26.39 38.17 37.72
N ILE A 6 -26.12 37.53 38.86
CA ILE A 6 -25.13 36.44 38.97
C ILE A 6 -25.64 35.17 38.26
N LEU A 7 -26.95 34.89 38.36
CA LEU A 7 -27.56 33.75 37.67
C LEU A 7 -27.57 33.97 36.15
N PHE A 8 -27.81 35.21 35.71
CA PHE A 8 -27.84 35.57 34.30
C PHE A 8 -26.44 35.56 33.66
N THR A 9 -25.41 36.04 34.37
CA THR A 9 -24.02 35.95 33.89
C THR A 9 -23.48 34.52 33.90
N ALA A 10 -23.85 33.70 34.90
CA ALA A 10 -23.51 32.28 34.90
C ALA A 10 -24.18 31.54 33.73
N PHE A 11 -25.44 31.83 33.45
CA PHE A 11 -26.14 31.25 32.30
C PHE A 11 -25.50 31.66 30.96
N LEU A 12 -25.16 32.94 30.80
CA LEU A 12 -24.50 33.45 29.58
C LEU A 12 -23.10 32.82 29.38
N LEU A 13 -22.33 32.63 30.44
CA LEU A 13 -21.01 31.98 30.40
C LEU A 13 -21.12 30.50 30.03
N THR A 14 -22.16 29.81 30.53
CA THR A 14 -22.39 28.38 30.25
C THR A 14 -22.82 28.17 28.78
N VAL A 15 -23.62 29.09 28.23
CA VAL A 15 -23.99 29.07 26.80
C VAL A 15 -22.79 29.40 25.91
N PHE A 16 -21.89 30.30 26.33
CA PHE A 16 -20.69 30.62 25.54
C PHE A 16 -19.70 29.44 25.47
N MET A 17 -19.59 28.66 26.54
CA MET A 17 -18.72 27.48 26.55
C MET A 17 -19.24 26.30 25.71
N THR A 18 -20.56 26.15 25.55
CA THR A 18 -21.14 25.05 24.75
C THR A 18 -21.12 25.30 23.25
N VAL A 19 -20.99 26.57 22.80
CA VAL A 19 -20.94 26.93 21.36
C VAL A 19 -19.52 26.82 20.78
N SER A 20 -18.50 26.62 21.61
CA SER A 20 -17.09 26.65 21.20
C SER A 20 -16.50 25.30 20.78
N VAL A 21 -17.26 24.21 20.84
CA VAL A 21 -16.79 22.89 20.40
C VAL A 21 -17.23 22.66 18.95
N VAL A 22 -16.58 23.37 18.03
CA VAL A 22 -16.50 22.89 16.64
C VAL A 22 -15.44 21.79 16.65
N PRO A 23 -15.79 20.51 16.43
CA PRO A 23 -14.77 19.51 16.22
C PRO A 23 -14.00 19.95 14.97
N ALA A 24 -12.74 20.34 15.14
CA ALA A 24 -11.80 20.45 14.05
C ALA A 24 -11.69 19.04 13.46
N ARG A 25 -12.55 18.75 12.49
CA ARG A 25 -12.46 17.54 11.68
C ARG A 25 -11.14 17.66 10.94
N ALA A 26 -10.10 17.05 11.50
CA ALA A 26 -8.94 16.57 10.75
C ALA A 26 -9.38 15.40 9.85
N ASP A 27 -10.52 15.55 9.15
CA ASP A 27 -10.90 14.71 8.04
C ASP A 27 -9.90 15.09 6.94
N GLU A 28 -8.85 14.27 6.88
CA GLU A 28 -7.87 14.13 5.81
C GLU A 28 -8.24 14.93 4.57
N ASP A 29 -7.53 16.04 4.39
CA ASP A 29 -7.61 16.93 3.23
C ASP A 29 -7.77 16.08 1.95
N PRO A 30 -8.85 16.27 1.17
CA PRO A 30 -9.09 15.50 -0.05
C PRO A 30 -7.90 15.55 -1.02
N VAL A 31 -7.10 16.63 -0.97
CA VAL A 31 -5.85 16.74 -1.73
C VAL A 31 -4.82 15.71 -1.26
N ASN A 32 -4.66 15.53 0.05
CA ASN A 32 -3.74 14.54 0.61
C ASN A 32 -4.19 13.11 0.31
N LYS A 33 -5.50 12.82 0.39
CA LYS A 33 -6.05 11.51 -0.04
C LYS A 33 -5.74 11.20 -1.50
N ALA A 34 -5.97 12.17 -2.39
CA ALA A 34 -5.68 12.00 -3.81
C ALA A 34 -4.17 11.83 -4.05
N ARG A 35 -3.33 12.63 -3.38
CA ARG A 35 -1.86 12.51 -3.44
C ARG A 35 -1.41 11.11 -3.04
N ASP A 36 -1.87 10.62 -1.89
CA ASP A 36 -1.41 9.34 -1.33
C ASP A 36 -1.88 8.16 -2.19
N ALA A 37 -3.10 8.23 -2.72
CA ALA A 37 -3.60 7.25 -3.68
C ALA A 37 -2.76 7.20 -4.97
N VAL A 38 -2.34 8.35 -5.50
CA VAL A 38 -1.49 8.41 -6.70
C VAL A 38 -0.09 7.92 -6.41
N LEU A 39 0.52 8.37 -5.31
CA LEU A 39 1.88 7.97 -4.93
C LEU A 39 1.99 6.46 -4.71
N GLY A 40 0.93 5.81 -4.21
CA GLY A 40 0.86 4.35 -4.03
C GLY A 40 1.15 3.53 -5.30
N TYR A 41 0.95 4.09 -6.50
CA TYR A 41 1.26 3.43 -7.77
C TYR A 41 2.73 3.55 -8.23
N PHE A 42 3.52 4.39 -7.56
CA PHE A 42 4.92 4.66 -7.91
C PHE A 42 5.91 4.22 -6.82
N ILE A 43 5.43 3.56 -5.78
CA ILE A 43 6.29 3.04 -4.72
C ILE A 43 7.02 1.82 -5.28
N PRO A 44 8.36 1.79 -5.27
CA PRO A 44 9.09 0.61 -5.66
C PRO A 44 8.74 -0.51 -4.70
N VAL A 45 8.20 -1.59 -5.24
CA VAL A 45 7.78 -2.77 -4.48
C VAL A 45 8.53 -3.94 -5.05
N SER A 46 9.07 -4.77 -4.16
CA SER A 46 9.60 -6.08 -4.50
C SER A 46 8.91 -7.14 -3.64
N GLY A 47 8.90 -8.38 -4.14
CA GLY A 47 8.33 -9.50 -3.43
C GLY A 47 8.54 -10.80 -4.17
N THR A 48 7.92 -11.85 -3.64
CA THR A 48 8.07 -13.22 -4.14
C THR A 48 6.71 -13.91 -4.21
N VAL A 49 6.50 -14.71 -5.25
CA VAL A 49 5.34 -15.60 -5.36
C VAL A 49 5.49 -16.77 -4.38
N GLU A 50 4.60 -16.88 -3.41
CA GLU A 50 4.60 -17.98 -2.44
C GLU A 50 3.80 -19.18 -2.93
N GLY A 51 2.79 -18.96 -3.77
CA GLY A 51 1.94 -20.04 -4.24
C GLY A 51 1.08 -19.64 -5.43
N VAL A 52 0.78 -20.63 -6.27
CA VAL A 52 -0.09 -20.46 -7.43
C VAL A 52 -1.15 -21.56 -7.43
N ALA A 53 -2.42 -21.16 -7.48
CA ALA A 53 -3.57 -22.04 -7.53
C ALA A 53 -4.46 -21.63 -8.71
N GLY A 54 -4.23 -22.25 -9.87
CA GLY A 54 -4.89 -21.87 -11.11
C GLY A 54 -4.52 -20.44 -11.53
N GLU A 55 -5.51 -19.55 -11.62
CA GLU A 55 -5.31 -18.13 -11.94
C GLU A 55 -5.05 -17.25 -10.70
N THR A 56 -5.15 -17.83 -9.50
CA THR A 56 -4.90 -17.12 -8.24
C THR A 56 -3.45 -17.28 -7.83
N VAL A 57 -2.78 -16.16 -7.59
CA VAL A 57 -1.37 -16.07 -7.20
C VAL A 57 -1.29 -15.45 -5.81
N ARG A 58 -0.64 -16.14 -4.87
CA ARG A 58 -0.32 -15.62 -3.54
C ARG A 58 1.08 -15.03 -3.60
N VAL A 59 1.21 -13.75 -3.30
CA VAL A 59 2.49 -13.04 -3.29
C VAL A 59 2.76 -12.46 -1.91
N ARG A 60 4.01 -12.56 -1.47
CA ARG A 60 4.50 -11.83 -0.30
C ARG A 60 5.29 -10.64 -0.80
N LEU A 61 4.92 -9.46 -0.35
CA LEU A 61 5.61 -8.22 -0.69
C LEU A 61 6.52 -7.81 0.46
N GLU A 62 7.65 -7.22 0.11
CA GLU A 62 8.65 -6.72 1.06
C GLU A 62 8.31 -5.28 1.49
N GLY A 63 8.49 -5.01 2.77
CA GLY A 63 8.29 -3.69 3.37
C GLY A 63 6.89 -3.48 4.00
N ASP A 64 6.78 -2.41 4.77
CA ASP A 64 5.59 -2.11 5.60
C ASP A 64 4.53 -1.28 4.86
N ARG A 65 4.72 -1.01 3.56
CA ARG A 65 3.81 -0.15 2.80
C ARG A 65 2.71 -0.96 2.14
N ASP A 66 1.50 -0.43 2.23
CA ASP A 66 0.32 -1.04 1.64
C ASP A 66 0.24 -0.77 0.14
N ILE A 67 -0.15 -1.79 -0.63
CA ILE A 67 -0.35 -1.64 -2.07
C ILE A 67 -1.84 -1.50 -2.38
N PRO A 68 -2.23 -0.53 -3.21
CA PRO A 68 -3.62 -0.40 -3.61
C PRO A 68 -4.11 -1.64 -4.34
N VAL A 69 -5.33 -2.07 -4.02
CA VAL A 69 -6.05 -3.08 -4.80
C VAL A 69 -6.15 -2.61 -6.26
N LYS A 70 -6.07 -3.55 -7.20
CA LYS A 70 -5.93 -3.35 -8.66
C LYS A 70 -4.56 -2.87 -9.13
N ALA A 71 -3.58 -2.70 -8.25
CA ALA A 71 -2.19 -2.52 -8.68
C ALA A 71 -1.74 -3.71 -9.53
N ARG A 72 -0.96 -3.43 -10.58
CA ARG A 72 -0.43 -4.45 -11.49
C ARG A 72 1.05 -4.64 -11.23
N LEU A 73 1.42 -5.85 -10.86
CA LEU A 73 2.81 -6.23 -10.63
C LEU A 73 3.32 -7.04 -11.82
N THR A 74 4.59 -6.85 -12.13
CA THR A 74 5.29 -7.61 -13.15
C THR A 74 5.99 -8.80 -12.48
N VAL A 75 5.82 -9.99 -13.05
CA VAL A 75 6.42 -11.23 -12.56
C VAL A 75 7.68 -11.53 -13.38
N PHE A 76 8.78 -11.78 -12.68
CA PHE A 76 10.08 -12.07 -13.23
C PHE A 76 10.56 -13.44 -12.76
N LYS A 77 11.01 -14.25 -13.70
CA LYS A 77 11.69 -15.51 -13.41
C LYS A 77 13.19 -15.24 -13.28
N GLU A 78 13.77 -15.72 -12.19
CA GLU A 78 15.21 -15.69 -11.99
C GLU A 78 15.89 -16.69 -12.92
N GLY A 79 16.90 -16.19 -13.64
CA GLY A 79 17.66 -16.92 -14.64
C GLY A 79 19.10 -17.17 -14.21
N GLU A 80 19.96 -17.45 -15.19
CA GLU A 80 21.35 -17.81 -14.95
C GLU A 80 22.16 -16.68 -14.31
N PRO A 81 23.17 -17.01 -13.49
CA PRO A 81 24.11 -16.04 -12.94
C PRO A 81 24.77 -15.21 -14.05
N PHE A 82 24.78 -13.89 -13.85
CA PHE A 82 25.43 -12.94 -14.74
C PHE A 82 26.81 -12.56 -14.17
N TYR A 83 27.85 -12.72 -14.98
CA TYR A 83 29.23 -12.50 -14.60
C TYR A 83 29.83 -11.30 -15.33
N HIS A 84 30.71 -10.57 -14.64
CA HIS A 84 31.46 -9.49 -15.25
C HIS A 84 32.38 -10.06 -16.36
N PRO A 85 32.36 -9.54 -17.59
CA PRO A 85 33.05 -10.16 -18.73
C PRO A 85 34.58 -10.18 -18.59
N VAL A 86 35.15 -9.26 -17.80
CA VAL A 86 36.60 -9.17 -17.55
C VAL A 86 37.03 -9.86 -16.25
N THR A 87 36.43 -9.51 -15.10
CA THR A 87 36.83 -10.05 -13.79
C THR A 87 36.25 -11.43 -13.49
N ASN A 88 35.25 -11.89 -14.25
CA ASN A 88 34.50 -13.12 -14.02
C ASN A 88 33.82 -13.19 -12.62
N GLU A 89 33.63 -12.04 -11.99
CA GLU A 89 32.91 -11.93 -10.71
C GLU A 89 31.41 -12.00 -10.94
N LYS A 90 30.69 -12.68 -10.04
CA LYS A 90 29.23 -12.77 -10.11
C LYS A 90 28.62 -11.41 -9.76
N ILE A 91 27.94 -10.79 -10.72
CA ILE A 91 27.22 -9.52 -10.54
C ILE A 91 25.82 -9.77 -9.99
N GLY A 92 25.17 -10.85 -10.45
CA GLY A 92 23.80 -11.16 -10.06
C GLY A 92 23.28 -12.36 -10.82
N ASN A 93 21.95 -12.41 -10.99
CA ASN A 93 21.27 -13.37 -11.84
C ASN A 93 20.46 -12.61 -12.89
N THR A 94 20.37 -13.15 -14.10
CA THR A 94 19.53 -12.60 -15.16
C THR A 94 18.06 -12.72 -14.75
N GLU A 95 17.19 -11.84 -15.23
CA GLU A 95 15.76 -11.93 -14.99
C GLU A 95 14.98 -11.91 -16.30
N PHE A 96 13.97 -12.77 -16.41
CA PHE A 96 13.12 -12.87 -17.58
C PHE A 96 11.67 -12.52 -17.23
N LEU A 97 11.02 -11.72 -18.09
CA LEU A 97 9.61 -11.40 -17.93
C LEU A 97 8.77 -12.69 -18.06
N ALA A 98 8.12 -13.09 -16.97
CA ALA A 98 7.28 -14.29 -16.91
C ALA A 98 5.79 -13.98 -17.09
N GLY A 99 5.34 -12.85 -16.53
CA GLY A 99 3.92 -12.51 -16.58
C GLY A 99 3.56 -11.21 -15.88
N ARG A 100 2.25 -10.98 -15.74
CA ARG A 100 1.68 -9.86 -15.00
C ARG A 100 0.52 -10.34 -14.15
N ILE A 101 0.43 -9.81 -12.94
CA ILE A 101 -0.61 -10.11 -11.96
C ILE A 101 -1.27 -8.80 -11.50
N GLU A 102 -2.51 -8.88 -11.02
CA GLU A 102 -3.25 -7.75 -10.47
C GLU A 102 -3.68 -8.07 -9.04
N ILE A 103 -3.34 -7.21 -8.09
CA ILE A 103 -3.76 -7.36 -6.70
C ILE A 103 -5.28 -7.32 -6.60
N LYS A 104 -5.88 -8.36 -6.02
CA LYS A 104 -7.32 -8.49 -5.80
C LYS A 104 -7.69 -8.18 -4.37
N GLU A 105 -6.89 -8.66 -3.43
CA GLU A 105 -7.15 -8.58 -2.01
C GLU A 105 -5.85 -8.52 -1.22
N LYS A 106 -5.89 -7.79 -0.11
CA LYS A 106 -4.81 -7.74 0.87
C LYS A 106 -5.07 -8.79 1.95
N GLY A 107 -4.09 -9.66 2.18
CA GLY A 107 -4.08 -10.58 3.31
C GLY A 107 -3.25 -10.04 4.49
N ASP A 108 -3.02 -10.89 5.49
CA ASP A 108 -2.28 -10.52 6.69
C ASP A 108 -0.76 -10.68 6.53
N GLY A 109 0.00 -9.82 7.22
CA GLY A 109 1.46 -9.96 7.33
C GLY A 109 2.22 -9.84 6.00
N GLY A 110 1.78 -8.93 5.11
CA GLY A 110 2.44 -8.66 3.82
C GLY A 110 2.09 -9.66 2.71
N LEU A 111 1.14 -10.56 2.95
CA LEU A 111 0.55 -11.44 1.93
C LEU A 111 -0.52 -10.71 1.13
N TYR A 112 -0.53 -10.93 -0.17
CA TYR A 112 -1.54 -10.42 -1.08
C TYR A 112 -2.03 -11.54 -1.99
N ILE A 113 -3.32 -11.49 -2.31
CA ILE A 113 -3.95 -12.36 -3.29
C ILE A 113 -4.06 -11.57 -4.59
N ALA A 114 -3.46 -12.09 -5.64
CA ALA A 114 -3.45 -11.51 -6.97
C ALA A 114 -4.08 -12.47 -7.98
N GLY A 115 -4.65 -11.91 -9.05
CA GLY A 115 -5.12 -12.66 -10.21
C GLY A 115 -4.13 -12.55 -11.35
N LEU A 116 -3.84 -13.66 -12.02
CA LEU A 116 -3.04 -13.68 -13.24
C LEU A 116 -3.75 -12.92 -14.36
N LYS A 117 -3.02 -12.04 -15.06
CA LYS A 117 -3.55 -11.26 -16.20
C LYS A 117 -2.97 -11.69 -17.53
N SER A 118 -1.70 -12.06 -17.53
CA SER A 118 -1.00 -12.51 -18.73
C SER A 118 0.27 -13.26 -18.35
N GLY A 119 0.70 -14.18 -19.20
CA GLY A 119 1.89 -14.99 -18.98
C GLY A 119 1.66 -16.08 -17.95
N LYS A 120 2.69 -16.41 -17.18
CA LYS A 120 2.65 -17.43 -16.13
C LYS A 120 3.36 -16.91 -14.88
N ALA A 121 2.93 -17.40 -13.72
CA ALA A 121 3.63 -17.22 -12.46
C ALA A 121 3.88 -18.60 -11.86
N GLU A 122 5.03 -18.78 -11.22
CA GLU A 122 5.42 -19.97 -10.50
C GLU A 122 5.91 -19.59 -9.09
N THR A 123 5.82 -20.52 -8.14
CA THR A 123 6.35 -20.30 -6.79
C THR A 123 7.85 -20.02 -6.85
N GLY A 124 8.29 -18.96 -6.16
CA GLY A 124 9.67 -18.48 -6.16
C GLY A 124 9.95 -17.39 -7.19
N ASP A 125 9.04 -17.11 -8.13
CA ASP A 125 9.20 -15.98 -9.05
C ASP A 125 9.20 -14.65 -8.27
N LYS A 126 9.99 -13.69 -8.75
CA LYS A 126 10.06 -12.34 -8.18
C LYS A 126 8.94 -11.47 -8.75
N VAL A 127 8.38 -10.59 -7.93
CA VAL A 127 7.37 -9.61 -8.36
C VAL A 127 7.83 -8.20 -8.08
N ARG A 128 7.60 -7.27 -9.02
CA ARG A 128 7.93 -5.84 -8.84
C ARG A 128 6.89 -4.90 -9.43
N LEU A 129 6.79 -3.71 -8.85
CA LEU A 129 6.09 -2.55 -9.41
C LEU A 129 7.09 -1.56 -10.01
#